data_AF-A0A5B6WUB3-F1
#
_entry.id   AF-A0A5B6WUB3-F1
#
_cell.length_a   1.000
_cell.length_b   1.000
_cell.length_c   1.000
_cell.angle_alpha   90.00
_cell.angle_beta   90.00
_cell.angle_gamma   90.00
#
_symmetry.space_group_name_H-M   'P 1'
#
loop_
_entity.id
_entity.type
_entity.pdbx_description
1 polymer ?
#
loop_
_entity_poly.entity_id
_entity_poly.type
_entity_poly.pdbx_seq_one_letter_code
_entity_poly.pdbx_strand_id
1 'polypeptide(L)'
;MAKLENLKTNLSLPYAKIHPSIDPEADPNSYSLEKFRLYETRARYYLIGSDRNKKFFRVLKIDRSEPSDLNISEDPVVYSPQEIKNLLQRIAEGNRATGGLNFVAKVFGIVGCIKFLESYYLILVTKRQQIGSICGHAIYSIDESQLITVPHVSVQSDIAHSKTELRLLELVLRLVIRLSIFGRDFSVTLVSRRSRHFAGTREKGLVDKRELTAH
;
A
#
# COMPACT_ATOMS: atom_id res chain seq x y z
N MET A 1 -1.23 16.13 -73.02
CA MET A 1 -2.06 15.27 -72.15
C MET A 1 -1.39 13.92 -72.05
N ALA A 2 -0.74 13.61 -70.92
CA ALA A 2 -0.09 12.33 -70.67
C ALA A 2 -0.07 12.02 -69.16
N LYS A 3 -0.25 10.73 -68.86
CA LYS A 3 -0.19 10.00 -67.59
C LYS A 3 0.60 10.64 -66.44
N LEU A 4 0.01 10.62 -65.24
CA LEU A 4 0.72 10.82 -63.97
C LEU A 4 0.73 9.50 -63.19
N GLU A 5 1.90 8.89 -63.07
CA GLU A 5 2.20 7.79 -62.16
C GLU A 5 2.74 8.32 -60.82
N ASN A 6 2.15 7.79 -59.75
CA ASN A 6 2.77 7.28 -58.52
C ASN A 6 3.77 8.14 -57.71
N LEU A 7 3.35 8.56 -56.51
CA LEU A 7 4.15 8.52 -55.25
C LEU A 7 3.25 8.91 -54.07
N LYS A 8 2.65 7.93 -53.39
CA LYS A 8 2.14 8.06 -52.02
C LYS A 8 2.74 6.96 -51.17
N THR A 9 3.75 7.33 -50.39
CA THR A 9 4.38 6.51 -49.36
C THR A 9 3.45 6.36 -48.16
N ASN A 10 3.20 5.10 -47.79
CA ASN A 10 2.50 4.67 -46.58
C ASN A 10 3.35 4.96 -45.33
N LEU A 11 2.73 5.50 -44.28
CA LEU A 11 3.21 5.41 -42.90
C LEU A 11 2.01 5.07 -41.99
N SER A 12 1.63 3.79 -42.00
CA SER A 12 0.84 3.15 -40.96
C SER A 12 1.74 2.82 -39.77
N LEU A 13 1.42 3.33 -38.58
CA LEU A 13 2.10 2.99 -37.32
C LEU A 13 1.87 1.51 -36.98
N PRO A 14 2.91 0.68 -36.76
CA PRO A 14 2.72 -0.73 -36.45
C PRO A 14 2.45 -0.92 -34.95
N TYR A 15 1.21 -1.25 -34.61
CA TYR A 15 0.89 -1.94 -33.36
C TYR A 15 1.29 -3.42 -33.55
N ALA A 16 2.49 -3.81 -33.12
CA ALA A 16 2.96 -5.18 -33.21
C ALA A 16 3.51 -5.68 -31.87
N LYS A 17 2.89 -6.77 -31.43
CA LYS A 17 3.09 -7.55 -30.20
C LYS A 17 4.51 -8.12 -30.08
N ILE A 18 5.00 -8.28 -28.85
CA ILE A 18 5.97 -9.33 -28.50
C ILE A 18 5.53 -9.97 -27.16
N HIS A 19 4.91 -11.14 -27.25
CA HIS A 19 4.64 -12.04 -26.12
C HIS A 19 5.83 -13.00 -26.01
N PRO A 20 6.53 -13.12 -24.87
CA PRO A 20 7.52 -14.18 -24.69
C PRO A 20 6.82 -15.53 -24.54
N SER A 21 7.43 -16.58 -25.12
CA SER A 21 6.96 -17.98 -25.14
C SER A 21 6.40 -18.44 -23.79
N ILE A 22 5.10 -18.71 -23.77
CA ILE A 22 4.32 -19.23 -22.64
C ILE A 22 4.15 -20.73 -22.85
N ASP A 23 4.45 -21.54 -21.83
CA ASP A 23 3.96 -22.91 -21.75
C ASP A 23 2.44 -22.89 -21.95
N PRO A 24 1.89 -23.63 -22.93
CA PRO A 24 0.51 -23.45 -23.42
C PRO A 24 -0.61 -23.75 -22.39
N GLU A 25 -0.27 -24.14 -21.15
CA GLU A 25 -1.22 -24.40 -20.06
C GLU A 25 -1.14 -23.38 -18.90
N ALA A 26 -0.22 -22.42 -18.91
CA ALA A 26 -0.16 -21.40 -17.87
C ALA A 26 -1.05 -20.19 -18.25
N ASP A 27 -2.09 -19.92 -17.45
CA ASP A 27 -2.89 -18.69 -17.57
C ASP A 27 -1.92 -17.49 -17.62
N PRO A 28 -1.97 -16.64 -18.67
CA PRO A 28 -1.08 -15.49 -18.84
C PRO A 28 -1.15 -14.47 -17.69
N ASN A 29 -2.14 -14.56 -16.79
CA ASN A 29 -2.24 -13.79 -15.55
C ASN A 29 -1.80 -14.56 -14.28
N SER A 30 -1.36 -15.81 -14.38
CA SER A 30 -1.00 -16.66 -13.24
C SER A 30 0.43 -16.41 -12.73
N TYR A 31 0.82 -15.15 -12.56
CA TYR A 31 2.05 -14.80 -11.84
C TYR A 31 1.71 -14.10 -10.53
N SER A 32 2.33 -14.55 -9.43
CA SER A 32 2.14 -13.96 -8.11
C SER A 32 3.15 -12.84 -7.88
N LEU A 33 2.67 -11.65 -7.54
CA LEU A 33 3.52 -10.56 -7.08
C LEU A 33 3.99 -10.84 -5.64
N GLU A 34 5.30 -10.77 -5.42
CA GLU A 34 5.90 -11.12 -4.12
C GLU A 34 6.78 -10.02 -3.53
N LYS A 35 7.32 -9.13 -4.37
CA LYS A 35 8.25 -8.08 -3.95
C LYS A 35 7.70 -6.74 -4.35
N PHE A 36 7.55 -5.83 -3.39
CA PHE A 36 7.03 -4.50 -3.66
C PHE A 36 8.01 -3.42 -3.26
N ARG A 37 8.07 -2.38 -4.08
CA ARG A 37 8.86 -1.18 -3.84
C ARG A 37 7.98 0.04 -4.01
N LEU A 38 7.92 0.86 -2.97
CA LEU A 38 7.19 2.10 -2.99
C LEU A 38 8.13 3.24 -3.39
N TYR A 39 7.70 4.02 -4.35
CA TYR A 39 8.34 5.26 -4.77
C TYR A 39 7.36 6.41 -4.66
N GLU A 40 7.87 7.62 -4.57
CA GLU A 40 7.08 8.84 -4.50
C GLU A 40 7.60 9.92 -5.42
N THR A 41 6.66 10.69 -5.96
CA THR A 41 6.89 12.05 -6.44
C THR A 41 6.04 13.00 -5.60
N ARG A 42 6.12 14.29 -5.89
CA ARG A 42 5.22 15.30 -5.30
C ARG A 42 3.74 14.94 -5.47
N ALA A 43 3.35 14.46 -6.66
CA ALA A 43 1.95 14.26 -7.01
C ALA A 43 1.45 12.83 -6.83
N ARG A 44 2.33 11.82 -6.80
CA ARG A 44 1.89 10.41 -6.78
C ARG A 44 2.81 9.51 -5.97
N TYR A 45 2.23 8.48 -5.36
CA TYR A 45 2.96 7.27 -5.01
C TYR A 45 2.88 6.26 -6.15
N TYR A 46 3.97 5.49 -6.32
CA TYR A 46 4.08 4.39 -7.27
C TYR A 46 4.52 3.13 -6.53
N LEU A 47 3.64 2.13 -6.43
CA LEU A 47 3.97 0.82 -5.89
C LEU A 47 4.33 -0.10 -7.05
N ILE A 48 5.59 -0.52 -7.11
CA ILE A 48 6.10 -1.43 -8.12
C ILE A 48 6.10 -2.84 -7.52
N GLY A 49 5.19 -3.68 -8.00
CA GLY A 49 5.15 -5.11 -7.67
C GLY A 49 5.94 -5.92 -8.69
N SER A 50 6.72 -6.89 -8.24
CA SER A 50 7.35 -7.89 -9.11
C SER A 50 7.05 -9.30 -8.65
N ASP A 51 7.05 -10.23 -9.58
CA ASP A 51 7.09 -11.66 -9.26
C ASP A 51 8.39 -12.07 -8.56
N ARG A 52 8.45 -13.32 -8.10
CA ARG A 52 9.62 -13.89 -7.39
C ARG A 52 10.91 -13.71 -8.17
N ASN A 53 10.85 -13.93 -9.49
CA ASN A 53 11.99 -13.96 -10.39
C ASN A 53 12.29 -12.60 -11.04
N LYS A 54 11.48 -11.57 -10.74
CA LYS A 54 11.59 -10.24 -11.36
C LYS A 54 11.50 -10.30 -12.88
N LYS A 55 10.68 -11.19 -13.42
CA LYS A 55 10.37 -11.30 -14.85
C LYS A 55 9.23 -10.37 -15.23
N PHE A 56 8.24 -10.21 -14.35
CA PHE A 56 7.03 -9.44 -14.59
C PHE A 56 6.84 -8.38 -13.52
N PHE A 57 6.53 -7.16 -13.95
CA PHE A 57 6.32 -6.02 -13.07
C PHE A 57 4.95 -5.38 -13.32
N ARG A 58 4.31 -4.93 -12.24
CA ARG A 58 3.04 -4.19 -12.24
C ARG A 58 3.18 -2.91 -11.44
N VAL A 59 2.38 -1.91 -11.80
CA VAL A 59 2.46 -0.57 -11.20
C VAL A 59 1.09 -0.17 -10.68
N LEU A 60 1.02 0.14 -9.40
CA LEU A 60 -0.12 0.81 -8.78
C LEU A 60 0.23 2.29 -8.57
N LYS A 61 -0.66 3.19 -8.98
CA LYS A 61 -0.50 4.64 -8.84
C LYS A 61 -1.51 5.14 -7.82
N ILE A 62 -1.07 5.99 -6.90
CA ILE A 62 -1.90 6.59 -5.86
C ILE A 62 -1.71 8.10 -5.95
N ASP A 63 -2.80 8.83 -6.14
CA ASP A 63 -2.78 10.29 -6.20
C ASP A 63 -2.51 10.90 -4.82
N ARG A 64 -1.69 11.95 -4.79
CA ARG A 64 -1.33 12.71 -3.59
C ARG A 64 -1.72 14.19 -3.69
N SER A 65 -2.30 14.60 -4.82
CA SER A 65 -2.67 16.00 -5.07
C SER A 65 -4.01 16.37 -4.44
N GLU A 66 -4.89 15.39 -4.23
CA GLU A 66 -6.18 15.60 -3.60
C GLU A 66 -6.07 15.54 -2.06
N PRO A 67 -6.58 16.55 -1.33
CA PRO A 67 -6.46 16.60 0.12
C PRO A 67 -7.37 15.60 0.83
N SER A 68 -8.55 15.32 0.26
CA SER A 68 -9.63 14.59 0.93
C SER A 68 -10.11 13.35 0.22
N ASP A 69 -9.62 13.06 -1.00
CA ASP A 69 -10.03 11.94 -1.82
C ASP A 69 -8.87 10.98 -2.08
N LEU A 70 -9.16 9.68 -1.98
CA LEU A 70 -8.17 8.63 -2.25
C LEU A 70 -8.39 8.05 -3.65
N ASN A 71 -7.54 8.46 -4.58
CA ASN A 71 -7.57 7.96 -5.95
C ASN A 71 -6.44 6.96 -6.18
N ILE A 72 -6.81 5.71 -6.45
CA ILE A 72 -5.89 4.61 -6.73
C ILE A 72 -6.23 4.02 -8.10
N SER A 73 -5.21 3.87 -8.94
CA SER A 73 -5.36 3.27 -10.27
C SER A 73 -4.25 2.27 -10.54
N GLU A 74 -4.60 1.11 -11.09
CA GLU A 74 -3.62 0.15 -11.58
C GLU A 74 -3.24 0.47 -13.03
N ASP A 75 -1.94 0.38 -13.35
CA ASP A 75 -1.48 0.41 -14.73
C ASP A 75 -1.76 -0.95 -15.39
N PRO A 76 -2.52 -1.00 -16.49
CA PRO A 76 -2.89 -2.26 -17.13
C PRO A 76 -1.68 -2.98 -17.78
N VAL A 77 -0.54 -2.31 -17.92
CA VAL A 77 0.64 -2.87 -18.58
C VAL A 77 1.43 -3.77 -17.65
N VAL A 78 1.79 -4.95 -18.15
CA VAL A 78 2.81 -5.81 -17.54
C VAL A 78 4.16 -5.42 -18.11
N TYR A 79 5.10 -4.99 -17.26
CA TYR A 79 6.41 -4.53 -17.69
C TYR A 79 7.47 -5.62 -17.54
N SER A 80 8.40 -5.67 -18.49
CA SER A 80 9.68 -6.37 -18.37
C SER A 80 10.68 -5.59 -17.48
N PRO A 81 11.81 -6.20 -17.08
CA PRO A 81 12.84 -5.52 -16.28
C PRO A 81 13.38 -4.23 -16.92
N GLN A 82 13.53 -4.22 -18.26
CA GLN A 82 14.05 -3.05 -18.95
C GLN A 82 12.98 -1.96 -19.07
N GLU A 83 11.74 -2.33 -19.35
CA GLU A 83 10.64 -1.36 -19.49
C GLU A 83 10.31 -0.66 -18.17
N ILE A 84 10.31 -1.40 -17.05
CA ILE A 84 10.08 -0.77 -15.74
C ILE A 84 11.22 0.18 -15.37
N LYS A 85 12.48 -0.16 -15.71
CA LYS A 85 13.62 0.74 -15.51
C LYS A 85 13.44 2.03 -16.31
N ASN A 86 13.09 1.90 -17.59
CA ASN A 86 12.83 3.04 -18.47
C ASN A 86 11.62 3.87 -18.02
N LEU A 87 10.58 3.24 -17.46
CA LEU A 87 9.42 3.93 -16.89
C LEU A 87 9.83 4.77 -15.69
N LEU A 88 10.52 4.18 -14.71
CA LEU A 88 10.97 4.89 -13.51
C LEU A 88 11.90 6.06 -13.85
N GLN A 89 12.79 5.89 -14.83
CA GLN A 89 13.65 6.97 -15.31
C GLN A 89 12.84 8.12 -15.92
N ARG A 90 11.90 7.83 -16.81
CA ARG A 90 11.03 8.86 -17.41
C ARG A 90 10.20 9.60 -16.37
N ILE A 91 9.69 8.89 -15.36
CA ILE A 91 8.95 9.52 -14.25
C ILE A 91 9.89 10.43 -13.46
N ALA A 92 11.10 9.98 -13.14
CA ALA A 92 12.08 10.77 -12.40
C ALA A 92 12.44 12.07 -13.15
N GLU A 93 12.74 11.97 -14.44
CA GLU A 93 13.07 13.10 -15.31
C GLU A 93 11.90 14.07 -15.45
N GLY A 94 10.68 13.55 -15.69
CA GLY A 94 9.47 14.37 -15.80
C GLY A 94 9.08 15.11 -14.52
N ASN A 95 9.55 14.64 -13.36
CA ASN A 95 9.29 15.26 -12.06
C ASN A 95 10.52 15.99 -11.49
N ARG A 96 11.59 16.17 -12.28
CA ARG A 96 12.87 16.74 -11.80
C ARG A 96 12.72 18.09 -11.12
N ALA A 97 11.85 18.96 -11.64
CA ALA A 97 11.58 20.29 -11.07
C ALA A 97 10.90 20.24 -9.70
N THR A 98 10.27 19.12 -9.34
CA THR A 98 9.56 18.91 -8.07
C THR A 98 10.21 17.83 -7.20
N GLY A 99 11.52 17.62 -7.34
CA GLY A 99 12.28 16.66 -6.52
C GLY A 99 12.40 15.25 -7.10
N GLY A 100 11.92 15.02 -8.33
CA GLY A 100 12.10 13.76 -9.05
C GLY A 100 11.25 12.60 -8.49
N LEU A 101 11.76 11.38 -8.67
CA LEU A 101 11.18 10.14 -8.18
C LEU A 101 12.07 9.58 -7.06
N ASN A 102 11.54 9.49 -5.86
CA ASN A 102 12.28 9.07 -4.68
C ASN A 102 11.83 7.68 -4.22
N PHE A 103 12.77 6.89 -3.74
CA PHE A 103 12.47 5.60 -3.14
C PHE A 103 12.02 5.79 -1.69
N VAL A 104 10.88 5.20 -1.33
CA VAL A 104 10.30 5.32 0.02
C VAL A 104 10.66 4.08 0.84
N ALA A 105 10.23 2.90 0.41
CA ALA A 105 10.39 1.67 1.18
C ALA A 105 10.26 0.40 0.33
N LYS A 106 10.86 -0.68 0.82
CA LYS A 106 10.47 -2.04 0.42
C LYS A 106 9.31 -2.45 1.31
N VAL A 107 8.26 -2.98 0.71
CA VAL A 107 7.07 -3.41 1.44
C VAL A 107 6.64 -4.79 0.98
N PHE A 108 5.89 -5.48 1.83
CA PHE A 108 5.28 -6.77 1.52
C PHE A 108 3.84 -6.62 1.01
N GLY A 109 3.23 -5.45 1.22
CA GLY A 109 1.90 -5.13 0.72
C GLY A 109 1.30 -3.89 1.38
N ILE A 110 0.18 -3.43 0.83
CA ILE A 110 -0.69 -2.44 1.46
C ILE A 110 -1.79 -3.23 2.19
N VAL A 111 -1.93 -2.98 3.49
CA VAL A 111 -2.97 -3.60 4.33
C VAL A 111 -4.32 -2.95 4.08
N GLY A 112 -4.31 -1.63 3.95
CA GLY A 112 -5.50 -0.84 3.73
C GLY A 112 -5.21 0.64 3.77
N CYS A 113 -6.28 1.41 3.75
CA CYS A 113 -6.26 2.84 3.94
C CYS A 113 -7.18 3.22 5.10
N ILE A 114 -6.82 4.29 5.80
CA ILE A 114 -7.65 4.87 6.85
C ILE A 114 -7.71 6.38 6.63
N LYS A 115 -8.92 6.94 6.71
CA LYS A 115 -9.10 8.40 6.74
C LYS A 115 -9.30 8.81 8.19
N PHE A 116 -8.50 9.76 8.65
CA PHE A 116 -8.75 10.43 9.93
C PHE A 116 -9.46 11.76 9.67
N LEU A 117 -9.04 12.85 10.31
CA LEU A 117 -9.78 14.11 10.24
C LEU A 117 -9.82 14.67 8.82
N GLU A 118 -8.66 14.70 8.14
CA GLU A 118 -8.59 15.27 6.79
C GLU A 118 -7.82 14.41 5.79
N SER A 119 -6.78 13.70 6.25
CA SER A 119 -5.89 12.96 5.36
C SER A 119 -6.22 11.47 5.32
N TYR A 120 -6.08 10.88 4.14
CA TYR A 120 -5.95 9.44 3.99
C TYR A 120 -4.53 9.01 4.33
N TYR A 121 -4.43 7.86 4.99
CA TYR A 121 -3.16 7.21 5.30
C TYR A 121 -3.17 5.79 4.78
N LEU A 122 -2.03 5.34 4.25
CA LEU A 122 -1.82 3.95 3.84
C LEU A 122 -1.13 3.20 4.96
N ILE A 123 -1.62 2.00 5.21
CA ILE A 123 -1.01 1.06 6.15
C ILE A 123 -0.19 0.07 5.31
N LEU A 124 1.12 0.11 5.46
CA LEU A 124 2.09 -0.71 4.74
C LEU A 124 2.63 -1.82 5.63
N VAL A 125 2.80 -3.03 5.09
CA VAL A 125 3.57 -4.09 5.76
C VAL A 125 5.03 -3.93 5.39
N THR A 126 5.89 -3.60 6.35
CA THR A 126 7.34 -3.44 6.12
C THR A 126 8.12 -4.67 6.55
N LYS A 127 7.59 -5.46 7.49
CA LYS A 127 8.17 -6.73 7.92
C LYS A 127 7.10 -7.77 8.21
N ARG A 128 7.37 -9.00 7.79
CA ARG A 128 6.53 -10.17 8.04
C ARG A 128 7.40 -11.37 8.37
N GLN A 129 6.90 -12.27 9.21
CA GLN A 129 7.52 -13.55 9.49
C GLN A 129 6.59 -14.68 9.06
N GLN A 130 7.12 -15.71 8.41
CA GLN A 130 6.33 -16.90 8.09
C GLN A 130 6.12 -17.70 9.38
N ILE A 131 4.86 -17.92 9.75
CA ILE A 131 4.48 -18.62 10.99
C ILE A 131 3.94 -20.02 10.71
N GLY A 132 3.67 -20.36 9.45
CA GLY A 132 3.21 -21.68 9.05
C GLY A 132 2.79 -21.75 7.59
N SER A 133 2.07 -22.81 7.27
CA SER A 133 1.44 -23.00 5.97
C SER A 133 0.17 -23.83 6.10
N ILE A 134 -0.86 -23.49 5.34
CA ILE A 134 -2.06 -24.32 5.18
C ILE A 134 -2.14 -24.72 3.71
N CYS A 135 -2.25 -26.03 3.43
CA CYS A 135 -2.39 -26.57 2.07
C CYS A 135 -1.31 -26.08 1.08
N GLY A 136 -0.06 -25.90 1.53
CA GLY A 136 1.04 -25.39 0.71
C GLY A 136 1.08 -23.85 0.56
N HIS A 137 0.09 -23.13 1.09
CA HIS A 137 0.09 -21.66 1.12
C HIS A 137 0.74 -21.17 2.40
N ALA A 138 1.79 -20.35 2.26
CA ALA A 138 2.50 -19.77 3.39
C ALA A 138 1.64 -18.72 4.13
N ILE A 139 1.64 -18.80 5.47
CA ILE A 139 0.95 -17.89 6.37
C ILE A 139 2.00 -17.04 7.08
N TYR A 140 1.76 -15.73 7.10
CA TYR A 140 2.70 -14.76 7.65
C TYR A 140 2.06 -13.95 8.79
N SER A 141 2.80 -13.73 9.88
CA SER A 141 2.54 -12.65 10.83
C SER A 141 3.06 -11.33 10.26
N ILE A 142 2.38 -10.23 10.56
CA ILE A 142 2.90 -8.88 10.35
C ILE A 142 3.72 -8.53 11.59
N ASP A 143 5.03 -8.37 11.42
CA ASP A 143 5.91 -8.02 12.53
C ASP A 143 6.04 -6.51 12.67
N GLU A 144 6.07 -5.80 11.53
CA GLU A 144 6.17 -4.34 11.49
C GLU A 144 5.27 -3.78 10.38
N SER A 145 4.55 -2.72 10.74
CA SER A 145 3.74 -1.93 9.82
C SER A 145 4.15 -0.47 9.89
N GLN A 146 4.06 0.21 8.76
CA GLN A 146 4.29 1.65 8.65
C GLN A 146 3.03 2.33 8.14
N LEU A 147 2.71 3.48 8.70
CA LEU A 147 1.60 4.30 8.26
C LEU A 147 2.15 5.56 7.57
N ILE A 148 1.73 5.82 6.33
CA ILE A 148 2.17 6.97 5.54
C ILE A 148 0.98 7.83 5.13
N THR A 149 1.13 9.15 5.17
CA THR A 149 0.09 10.08 4.69
C THR A 149 0.05 10.08 3.16
N VAL A 150 -1.16 10.07 2.59
CA VAL A 150 -1.36 10.10 1.14
C VAL A 150 -1.19 11.51 0.58
N PRO A 151 -1.96 12.52 1.02
CA PRO A 151 -1.85 13.85 0.46
C PRO A 151 -0.43 14.39 0.61
N HIS A 152 0.08 15.09 -0.40
CA HIS A 152 1.37 15.73 -0.30
C HIS A 152 1.33 16.83 0.76
N VAL A 153 2.43 17.04 1.49
CA VAL A 153 2.50 18.05 2.57
C VAL A 153 2.10 19.46 2.11
N SER A 154 2.26 19.79 0.82
CA SER A 154 1.87 21.09 0.27
C SER A 154 0.37 21.31 0.10
N VAL A 155 -0.44 20.25 0.22
CA VAL A 155 -1.92 20.32 0.12
C VAL A 155 -2.60 19.97 1.44
N GLN A 156 -1.82 19.62 2.47
CA GLN A 156 -2.34 19.35 3.81
C GLN A 156 -2.62 20.68 4.54
N SER A 157 -3.68 20.69 5.33
CA SER A 157 -3.98 21.82 6.22
C SER A 157 -3.24 21.67 7.56
N ASP A 158 -3.26 22.73 8.38
CA ASP A 158 -2.72 22.70 9.74
C ASP A 158 -3.41 21.65 10.65
N ILE A 159 -4.64 21.24 10.32
CA ILE A 159 -5.41 20.24 11.08
C ILE A 159 -4.78 18.84 10.96
N ALA A 160 -4.14 18.54 9.82
CA ALA A 160 -3.43 17.28 9.58
C ALA A 160 -2.22 17.06 10.51
N HIS A 161 -1.75 18.12 11.18
CA HIS A 161 -0.68 18.07 12.17
C HIS A 161 -1.18 18.34 13.61
N SER A 162 -2.51 18.34 13.81
CA SER A 162 -3.09 18.59 15.13
C SER A 162 -2.70 17.50 16.13
N LYS A 163 -2.60 17.86 17.42
CA LYS A 163 -2.36 16.90 18.51
C LYS A 163 -3.40 15.76 18.53
N THR A 164 -4.61 16.03 18.05
CA THR A 164 -5.69 15.05 17.94
C THR A 164 -5.37 14.02 16.86
N GLU A 165 -4.95 14.47 15.68
CA GLU A 165 -4.55 13.58 14.58
C GLU A 165 -3.38 12.68 14.99
N LEU A 166 -2.34 13.25 15.64
CA LEU A 166 -1.20 12.48 16.15
C LEU A 166 -1.61 11.42 17.16
N ARG A 167 -2.57 11.73 18.05
CA ARG A 167 -3.12 10.75 19.00
C ARG A 167 -3.92 9.65 18.30
N LEU A 168 -4.71 9.97 17.29
CA LEU A 168 -5.44 8.98 16.49
C LEU A 168 -4.47 8.05 15.75
N LEU A 169 -3.39 8.58 15.20
CA LEU A 169 -2.33 7.80 14.56
C LEU A 169 -1.66 6.84 15.55
N GLU A 170 -1.31 7.31 16.75
CA GLU A 170 -0.71 6.48 17.80
C GLU A 170 -1.65 5.36 18.25
N LEU A 171 -2.95 5.66 18.41
CA LEU A 171 -3.95 4.66 18.76
C LEU A 171 -4.13 3.62 17.66
N VAL A 172 -4.19 4.04 16.40
CA VAL A 172 -4.35 3.11 15.28
C VAL A 172 -3.13 2.23 15.11
N LEU A 173 -1.91 2.76 15.20
CA LEU A 173 -0.68 1.95 15.20
C LEU A 173 -0.66 0.89 16.32
N ARG A 174 -1.41 1.10 17.41
CA ARG A 174 -1.61 0.11 18.49
C ARG A 174 -2.76 -0.88 18.24
N LEU A 175 -3.69 -0.57 17.32
CA LEU A 175 -4.97 -1.28 17.14
C LEU A 175 -5.11 -2.03 15.80
N VAL A 176 -4.20 -1.87 14.81
CA VAL A 176 -4.43 -2.41 13.46
C VAL A 176 -4.44 -3.94 13.44
N ILE A 177 -5.61 -4.54 13.13
CA ILE A 177 -5.80 -5.47 11.99
C ILE A 177 -7.26 -5.35 11.49
N ARG A 178 -7.49 -5.02 10.20
CA ARG A 178 -8.27 -5.79 9.18
C ARG A 178 -8.21 -5.10 7.81
N LEU A 179 -8.28 -5.96 6.79
CA LEU A 179 -7.62 -5.91 5.49
C LEU A 179 -8.69 -6.01 4.39
N SER A 180 -8.54 -5.29 3.28
CA SER A 180 -9.29 -5.54 2.05
C SER A 180 -8.32 -5.81 0.91
N ILE A 181 -8.47 -6.95 0.21
CA ILE A 181 -7.70 -7.26 -0.99
C ILE A 181 -8.64 -7.75 -2.10
N PHE A 182 -8.58 -7.12 -3.28
CA PHE A 182 -9.21 -7.54 -4.54
C PHE A 182 -10.75 -7.65 -4.55
N GLY A 183 -11.46 -6.67 -3.97
CA GLY A 183 -12.89 -6.45 -4.26
C GLY A 183 -13.84 -7.55 -3.75
N ARG A 184 -13.47 -8.28 -2.70
CA ARG A 184 -14.37 -9.20 -1.98
C ARG A 184 -14.44 -8.82 -0.51
N ASP A 185 -15.65 -8.67 0.00
CA ASP A 185 -15.91 -8.34 1.39
C ASP A 185 -15.63 -9.55 2.29
N PHE A 186 -14.66 -9.42 3.19
CA PHE A 186 -14.43 -10.40 4.26
C PHE A 186 -14.72 -9.75 5.61
N SER A 187 -15.87 -10.10 6.20
CA SER A 187 -16.12 -9.82 7.62
C SER A 187 -15.27 -10.76 8.44
N VAL A 188 -14.49 -10.24 9.37
CA VAL A 188 -13.92 -11.10 10.38
C VAL A 188 -14.08 -10.49 11.75
N THR A 189 -14.77 -11.25 12.58
CA THR A 189 -15.22 -10.88 13.91
C THR A 189 -14.17 -11.30 14.94
N LEU A 190 -13.77 -10.35 15.79
CA LEU A 190 -12.92 -10.62 16.94
C LEU A 190 -13.80 -11.15 18.09
N VAL A 191 -13.65 -12.42 18.45
CA VAL A 191 -14.24 -12.96 19.69
C VAL A 191 -13.22 -12.83 20.80
N SER A 192 -13.35 -11.78 21.61
CA SER A 192 -12.67 -11.68 22.90
C SER A 192 -13.48 -12.48 23.94
N ARG A 193 -12.93 -13.59 24.43
CA ARG A 193 -13.32 -14.11 25.75
C ARG A 193 -12.38 -13.53 26.78
N ARG A 194 -12.94 -12.72 27.69
CA ARG A 194 -12.26 -12.27 28.91
C ARG A 194 -11.73 -13.49 29.65
N SER A 195 -10.41 -13.65 29.72
CA SER A 195 -9.81 -14.67 30.59
C SER A 195 -10.14 -14.33 32.04
N ARG A 196 -10.69 -15.31 32.74
CA ARG A 196 -11.04 -15.27 34.18
C ARG A 196 -9.81 -15.21 35.11
N HIS A 197 -8.60 -15.04 34.58
CA HIS A 197 -7.36 -15.04 35.37
C HIS A 197 -6.70 -13.66 35.52
N PHE A 198 -7.24 -12.60 34.90
CA PHE A 198 -6.70 -11.23 35.03
C PHE A 198 -7.79 -10.23 35.42
N ALA A 199 -8.35 -10.41 36.62
CA ALA A 199 -9.29 -9.45 37.22
C ALA A 199 -8.75 -8.92 38.55
N GLY A 200 -8.13 -7.74 38.50
CA GLY A 200 -8.16 -6.72 39.55
C GLY A 200 -7.11 -6.80 40.65
N THR A 201 -6.28 -5.75 40.74
CA THR A 201 -5.83 -5.24 42.04
C THR A 201 -6.58 -3.93 42.28
N ARG A 202 -7.41 -3.91 43.33
CA ARG A 202 -8.23 -2.75 43.73
C ARG A 202 -7.30 -1.72 44.36
N GLU A 203 -7.26 -0.49 43.83
CA GLU A 203 -7.01 0.67 44.68
C GLU A 203 -8.27 0.91 45.51
N LYS A 204 -8.13 0.93 46.83
CA LYS A 204 -9.08 1.59 47.72
C LYS A 204 -8.31 2.58 48.56
N GLY A 205 -8.56 3.86 48.25
CA GLY A 205 -8.19 4.98 49.10
C GLY A 205 -8.91 4.96 50.44
N LEU A 206 -8.34 5.76 51.34
CA LEU A 206 -8.78 6.05 52.70
C LEU A 206 -10.29 6.27 52.85
N VAL A 207 -10.87 5.72 53.92
CA VAL A 207 -11.85 6.42 54.76
C VAL A 207 -11.57 6.07 56.24
N ASP A 208 -11.38 7.11 57.03
CA ASP A 208 -11.25 7.16 58.48
C ASP A 208 -12.61 7.02 59.18
N LYS A 209 -12.67 6.29 60.31
CA LYS A 209 -13.55 6.54 61.47
C LYS A 209 -13.30 5.56 62.63
N ARG A 210 -12.61 6.08 63.63
CA ARG A 210 -12.80 6.02 65.11
C ARG A 210 -13.64 4.89 65.75
N GLU A 211 -13.07 4.42 66.89
CA GLU A 211 -13.71 4.14 68.20
C GLU A 211 -14.45 2.80 68.43
N LEU A 212 -13.87 1.88 69.24
CA LEU A 212 -14.14 1.70 70.69
C LEU A 212 -13.74 0.28 71.25
N THR A 213 -12.95 0.33 72.32
CA THR A 213 -12.94 -0.50 73.57
C THR A 213 -12.58 -2.00 73.65
N ALA A 214 -11.69 -2.27 74.64
CA ALA A 214 -11.57 -3.42 75.56
C ALA A 214 -11.15 -4.78 74.93
N HIS A 215 -10.14 -5.49 75.42
CA HIS A 215 -9.67 -5.75 76.79
C HIS A 215 -8.15 -5.94 76.84
#